data_AF-A0A931CYV2-F1
#
_entry.id   AF-A0A931CYV2-F1
#
_cell.length_a   1.000
_cell.length_b   1.000
_cell.length_c   1.000
_cell.angle_alpha   90.00
_cell.angle_beta   90.00
_cell.angle_gamma   90.00
#
_symmetry.space_group_name_H-M   'P 1'
#
loop_
_entity.id
_entity.type
_entity.pdbx_description
1 polymer ?
#
loop_
_entity_poly.entity_id
_entity_poly.type
_entity_poly.pdbx_seq_one_letter_code
_entity_poly.pdbx_strand_id
1 'polypeptide(L)' 'PKATSPDSPASTIIRVPVPCAPCLKDDCPTDHACMDRITVDMVFDTCCRILDS' A
#
# COMPACT_ATOMS: atom_id res chain seq x y z
N PRO A 1 14.03 -10.11 -4.04
CA PRO A 1 14.07 -9.06 -3.01
C PRO A 1 13.08 -9.38 -1.87
N LYS A 2 13.46 -9.14 -0.61
CA LYS A 2 12.57 -9.24 0.56
C LYS A 2 12.06 -7.82 0.86
N ALA A 3 10.76 -7.66 1.10
CA ALA A 3 10.18 -6.34 1.39
C ALA A 3 10.72 -5.80 2.73
N THR A 4 10.93 -4.49 2.80
CA THR A 4 11.14 -3.73 4.03
C THR A 4 9.82 -3.03 4.38
N SER A 5 9.26 -3.32 5.55
CA SER A 5 8.08 -2.63 6.08
C SER A 5 8.50 -1.53 7.05
N PRO A 6 7.64 -0.52 7.31
CA PRO A 6 7.85 0.39 8.43
C PRO A 6 7.97 -0.38 9.76
N ASP A 7 8.80 0.10 10.68
CA ASP A 7 9.07 -0.52 11.99
C ASP A 7 8.27 0.13 13.15
N SER A 8 7.50 1.18 12.86
CA SER A 8 6.70 1.87 13.86
C SER A 8 5.38 1.14 14.12
N PRO A 9 4.97 0.93 15.39
CA PRO A 9 3.66 0.38 15.72
C PRO A 9 2.50 1.33 15.34
N ALA A 10 2.77 2.63 15.15
CA ALA A 10 1.80 3.62 14.71
C ALA A 10 1.71 3.73 13.17
N SER A 11 2.22 2.73 12.44
CA SER A 11 2.14 2.69 10.97
C SER A 11 1.08 1.69 10.51
N THR A 12 0.37 2.02 9.43
CA THR A 12 -0.58 1.12 8.77
C THR A 12 -0.22 0.96 7.31
N ILE A 13 -0.25 -0.28 6.81
CA ILE A 13 0.03 -0.61 5.42
C ILE A 13 -1.29 -0.81 4.66
N ILE A 14 -1.56 0.03 3.67
CA ILE A 14 -2.70 -0.13 2.75
C ILE A 14 -2.26 -0.96 1.54
N ARG A 15 -3.00 -2.02 1.22
CA ARG A 15 -2.74 -2.87 0.04
C ARG A 15 -4.04 -3.32 -0.60
N VAL A 16 -4.11 -3.24 -1.93
CA VAL A 16 -5.15 -3.90 -2.73
C VAL A 16 -4.55 -5.16 -3.36
N PRO A 17 -5.15 -6.35 -3.14
CA PRO A 17 -4.64 -7.59 -3.73
C PRO A 17 -4.77 -7.55 -5.26
N VAL A 18 -3.64 -7.72 -5.94
CA VAL A 18 -3.56 -7.92 -7.39
C VAL A 18 -2.57 -9.04 -7.69
N PRO A 19 -2.69 -9.76 -8.82
CA PRO A 19 -1.87 -10.95 -9.08
C PRO A 19 -0.36 -10.72 -9.07
N CYS A 20 0.09 -9.52 -9.43
CA CYS A 20 1.51 -9.19 -9.49
C CYS A 20 2.09 -8.70 -8.15
N ALA A 21 1.27 -8.35 -7.15
CA ALA A 21 1.76 -7.69 -5.93
C ALA A 21 2.13 -8.67 -4.81
N PRO A 22 3.23 -8.42 -4.06
CA PRO A 22 4.23 -7.37 -4.26
C PRO A 22 5.28 -7.78 -5.32
N CYS A 23 5.41 -7.03 -6.42
CA CYS A 23 6.34 -7.38 -7.50
C CYS A 23 7.78 -6.97 -7.21
N LEU A 24 7.99 -5.82 -6.54
CA LEU A 24 9.30 -5.22 -6.24
C LEU A 24 10.21 -5.12 -7.47
N LYS A 25 9.62 -4.81 -8.64
CA LYS A 25 10.32 -4.61 -9.90
C LYS A 25 10.55 -3.12 -10.14
N ASP A 26 11.68 -2.80 -10.76
CA ASP A 26 12.02 -1.43 -11.14
C ASP A 26 11.04 -0.90 -12.21
N ASP A 27 10.76 -1.74 -13.21
CA ASP A 27 9.76 -1.49 -14.25
C ASP A 27 8.53 -2.39 -14.05
N CYS A 28 7.35 -1.77 -14.08
CA CYS A 28 6.10 -2.51 -13.95
C CYS A 28 5.80 -3.28 -15.25
N PRO A 29 5.56 -4.61 -15.16
CA PRO A 29 5.22 -5.41 -16.34
C PRO A 29 3.75 -5.26 -16.77
N THR A 30 2.96 -4.49 -16.00
CA THR A 30 1.54 -4.24 -16.22
C THR A 30 1.27 -2.74 -16.04
N ASP A 31 0.05 -2.37 -15.70
CA ASP A 31 -0.49 -1.01 -15.60
C ASP A 31 -0.45 -0.41 -14.18
N HIS A 32 0.46 -0.84 -13.31
CA HIS A 32 0.51 -0.37 -11.90
C HIS A 32 -0.83 -0.49 -11.13
N ALA A 33 -1.74 -1.41 -11.51
CA ALA A 33 -3.01 -1.62 -10.80
C ALA A 33 -2.87 -1.88 -9.28
N CYS A 34 -1.70 -2.32 -8.80
CA CYS A 34 -1.40 -2.42 -7.37
C CYS A 34 -1.42 -1.07 -6.63
N MET A 35 -1.05 0.01 -7.31
CA MET A 35 -1.05 1.38 -6.77
C MET A 35 -2.31 2.13 -7.18
N ASP A 36 -2.74 2.02 -8.45
CA ASP A 36 -3.86 2.80 -8.97
C ASP A 36 -5.22 2.44 -8.34
N ARG A 37 -5.36 1.23 -7.79
CA ARG A 37 -6.57 0.83 -7.06
C ARG A 37 -6.63 1.37 -5.63
N ILE A 38 -5.56 1.98 -5.13
CA ILE A 38 -5.56 2.65 -3.83
C ILE A 38 -6.20 4.02 -4.03
N THR A 39 -7.44 4.19 -3.56
CA THR A 39 -8.17 5.44 -3.74
C THR A 39 -7.78 6.47 -2.66
N VAL A 40 -8.07 7.75 -2.94
CA VAL A 40 -7.88 8.84 -1.97
C VAL A 40 -8.69 8.59 -0.70
N ASP A 41 -9.93 8.13 -0.82
CA ASP A 41 -10.80 7.85 0.32
C ASP A 41 -10.21 6.76 1.22
N MET A 42 -9.64 5.69 0.64
CA MET A 42 -8.97 4.64 1.43
C MET A 42 -7.81 5.20 2.25
N VAL A 43 -7.02 6.10 1.67
CA VAL A 43 -5.90 6.75 2.37
C VAL A 43 -6.42 7.66 3.47
N PHE A 44 -7.41 8.51 3.15
CA PHE A 44 -8.00 9.45 4.09
C PHE A 44 -8.62 8.74 5.31
N ASP A 45 -9.45 7.73 5.09
CA ASP A 45 -10.08 6.95 6.15
C ASP A 45 -9.04 6.26 7.04
N THR A 46 -7.95 5.76 6.45
CA THR A 46 -6.85 5.15 7.20
C THR A 46 -6.15 6.18 8.07
N CYS A 47 -5.90 7.38 7.54
CA CYS A 47 -5.31 8.47 8.31
C CYS A 47 -6.20 8.88 9.49
N CYS A 48 -7.51 9.02 9.30
CA CYS A 48 -8.44 9.31 10.41
C CYS A 48 -8.34 8.25 11.51
N ARG A 49 -8.35 6.96 11.16
CA ARG A 49 -8.21 5.86 12.13
C ARG A 49 -6.90 5.89 12.92
N ILE A 50 -5.79 6.30 12.29
CA ILE A 50 -4.49 6.43 12.97
C ILE A 50 -4.49 7.63 13.93
N LEU A 51 -5.19 8.71 13.59
CA LEU A 51 -5.24 9.92 14.42
C LEU A 51 -6.22 9.79 15.60
N ASP A 52 -7.26 8.97 15.45
CA ASP A 52 -8.26 8.71 16.49
C ASP A 52 -7.82 7.63 17.51
N SER A 53 -6.64 7.01 17.31
CA SER A 53 -6.07 5.94 18.16
C SER A 53 -5.02 6.45 19.14
#